data_AF-C1K3M0-F1
#
_entry.id   AF-C1K3M0-F1
#
_cell.length_a   1.000
_cell.length_b   1.000
_cell.length_c   1.000
_cell.angle_alpha   90.00
_cell.angle_beta   90.00
_cell.angle_gamma   90.00
#
_symmetry.space_group_name_H-M   'P 1'
#
loop_
_entity.id
_entity.type
_entity.pdbx_description
1 polymer ?
#
loop_
_entity_poly.entity_id
_entity_poly.type
_entity_poly.pdbx_seq_one_letter_code
_entity_poly.pdbx_strand_id
1 'polypeptide(L)'
;MKCILLLAACVGILAFASVTEAQPQRVYVQKLPYYPPPTRAPQLMRARRSPDSPPPSSGIQIKTNSVSSNIFTSPSNKLDGTVTQSKTYFPNGQFSESSSGSLDWKNSLGVGGSLSRDITTGHSDSFTKSLGVNVFNNDRNSLDAMYSQSHTKLNNGFGFNREGGSLKWTNEGGHGLSAGVTRFEGIGKQASIAGNTNLFTSNDGNTRLDAFGSGTKWLNGPFENQREFNFGFGGSHAFKG
;
A
#
# COMPACT_ATOMS: atom_id res chain seq x y z
N MET A 1 -20.15 21.56 -15.67
CA MET A 1 -20.27 20.62 -16.82
C MET A 1 -18.94 20.05 -17.34
N LYS A 2 -17.77 20.46 -16.84
CA LYS A 2 -16.46 19.89 -17.25
C LYS A 2 -16.03 18.64 -16.45
N CYS A 3 -16.54 18.47 -15.22
CA CYS A 3 -16.20 17.31 -14.38
C CYS A 3 -16.91 16.01 -14.79
N ILE A 4 -18.07 16.08 -15.45
CA ILE A 4 -18.83 14.90 -15.91
C ILE A 4 -18.15 14.26 -17.13
N LEU A 5 -17.51 15.06 -17.99
CA LEU A 5 -16.76 14.57 -19.14
C LEU A 5 -15.48 13.83 -18.71
N LEU A 6 -14.83 14.25 -17.62
CA LEU A 6 -13.70 13.53 -17.02
C LEU A 6 -14.12 12.21 -16.36
N LEU A 7 -15.29 12.20 -15.70
CA LEU A 7 -15.87 10.99 -15.12
C LEU A 7 -16.21 9.95 -16.21
N ALA A 8 -16.82 10.40 -17.32
CA ALA A 8 -17.14 9.54 -18.46
C ALA A 8 -15.89 9.05 -19.21
N ALA A 9 -14.84 9.86 -19.32
CA ALA A 9 -13.58 9.47 -19.94
C ALA A 9 -12.85 8.37 -19.13
N CYS A 10 -12.86 8.44 -17.80
CA CYS A 10 -12.26 7.40 -16.96
C CYS A 10 -13.03 6.08 -17.01
N VAL A 11 -14.37 6.13 -17.06
CA VAL A 11 -15.20 4.93 -17.23
C VAL A 11 -15.05 4.33 -18.64
N GLY A 12 -14.87 5.16 -19.67
CA GLY A 12 -14.59 4.71 -21.03
C GLY A 12 -13.27 3.95 -21.17
N ILE A 13 -12.18 4.48 -20.60
CA ILE A 13 -10.85 3.81 -20.63
C ILE A 13 -10.89 2.47 -19.89
N LEU A 14 -11.72 2.35 -18.84
CA LEU A 14 -11.93 1.12 -18.09
C LEU A 14 -12.69 0.03 -18.86
N ALA A 15 -13.53 0.41 -19.81
CA ALA A 15 -14.28 -0.54 -20.65
C ALA A 15 -13.45 -1.10 -21.82
N PHE A 16 -12.37 -0.43 -22.24
CA PHE A 16 -11.50 -0.91 -23.33
C PHE A 16 -10.34 -1.81 -22.87
N ALA A 17 -10.03 -1.85 -21.57
CA ALA A 17 -8.96 -2.70 -21.04
C ALA A 17 -9.40 -4.14 -20.70
N SER A 18 -10.70 -4.45 -20.77
CA SER A 18 -11.24 -5.77 -20.41
C SER A 18 -11.49 -6.71 -21.60
N VAL A 19 -11.13 -6.30 -22.83
CA VAL A 19 -11.24 -7.15 -24.02
C VAL A 19 -9.87 -7.30 -24.68
N THR A 20 -9.02 -8.13 -24.09
CA THR A 20 -7.94 -8.78 -24.83
C THR A 20 -8.18 -10.27 -24.77
N GLU A 21 -8.66 -10.82 -25.87
CA GLU A 21 -8.86 -12.24 -26.09
C GLU A 21 -7.57 -13.01 -25.76
N ALA A 22 -7.65 -13.91 -24.78
CA ALA A 22 -6.58 -14.84 -24.48
C ALA A 22 -6.40 -15.81 -25.68
N GLN A 23 -5.44 -15.51 -26.54
CA GLN A 23 -4.99 -16.45 -27.57
C GLN A 23 -4.33 -17.65 -26.88
N PRO A 24 -4.72 -18.91 -27.17
CA PRO A 24 -4.06 -20.07 -26.59
C PRO A 24 -2.67 -20.23 -27.21
N GLN A 25 -1.63 -19.88 -26.46
CA GLN A 25 -0.25 -20.18 -26.82
C GLN A 25 -0.04 -21.71 -26.81
N ARG A 26 0.27 -22.27 -27.99
CA ARG A 26 0.69 -23.67 -28.12
C ARG A 26 1.93 -23.93 -27.25
N VAL A 27 1.81 -24.89 -26.34
CA VAL A 27 2.90 -25.38 -25.50
C VAL A 27 3.92 -26.13 -26.37
N TYR A 28 5.10 -25.55 -26.56
CA TYR A 28 6.27 -26.30 -27.02
C TYR A 28 6.89 -27.02 -25.83
N VAL A 29 6.82 -28.35 -25.81
CA VAL A 29 7.43 -29.17 -24.75
C VAL A 29 8.94 -29.20 -24.97
N GLN A 30 9.68 -28.49 -24.12
CA GLN A 30 11.14 -28.54 -24.08
C GLN A 30 11.58 -29.88 -23.48
N LYS A 31 12.34 -30.69 -24.23
CA LYS A 31 12.97 -31.91 -23.71
C LYS A 31 13.96 -31.54 -22.60
N LEU A 32 13.74 -32.03 -21.38
CA LEU A 32 14.68 -31.85 -20.26
C LEU A 32 16.05 -32.48 -20.59
N PRO A 33 17.17 -31.81 -20.26
CA PRO A 33 18.48 -32.43 -20.29
C PRO A 33 18.56 -33.59 -19.29
N TYR A 34 19.10 -34.73 -19.72
CA TYR A 34 19.36 -35.89 -18.87
C TYR A 34 20.45 -35.55 -17.85
N TYR A 35 20.12 -35.61 -16.56
CA TYR A 35 21.09 -35.55 -15.47
C TYR A 35 21.48 -36.97 -15.07
N PRO A 36 22.77 -37.34 -15.09
CA PRO A 36 23.21 -38.63 -14.56
C PRO A 36 23.00 -38.67 -13.04
N PRO A 37 22.65 -39.85 -12.47
CA PRO A 37 22.47 -39.99 -11.04
C PRO A 37 23.78 -39.73 -10.28
N PRO A 38 23.73 -39.04 -9.12
CA PRO A 38 24.92 -38.71 -8.35
C PRO A 38 25.60 -39.98 -7.83
N THR A 39 26.86 -40.17 -8.19
CA THR A 39 27.68 -41.35 -7.85
C THR A 39 28.15 -41.40 -6.38
N ARG A 40 27.68 -40.49 -5.51
CA ARG A 40 28.02 -40.51 -4.09
C ARG A 40 26.90 -39.90 -3.24
N ALA A 41 26.52 -40.60 -2.17
CA ALA A 41 25.60 -40.06 -1.19
C ALA A 41 26.17 -38.75 -0.58
N PRO A 42 25.36 -37.68 -0.45
CA PRO A 42 25.82 -36.42 0.13
C PRO A 42 26.27 -36.65 1.57
N GLN A 43 27.52 -36.32 1.86
CA GLN A 43 28.02 -36.37 3.24
C GLN A 43 27.40 -35.20 4.02
N LEU A 44 26.88 -35.49 5.21
CA LEU A 44 26.37 -34.49 6.13
C LEU A 44 27.51 -33.58 6.60
N MET A 45 27.74 -32.46 5.90
CA MET A 45 28.55 -31.37 6.41
C MET A 45 27.77 -30.69 7.53
N ARG A 46 28.19 -30.93 8.78
CA ARG A 46 27.70 -30.16 9.92
C ARG A 46 28.21 -28.73 9.75
N ALA A 47 27.32 -27.79 9.42
CA ALA A 47 27.63 -26.37 9.36
C ALA A 47 28.21 -25.95 10.71
N ARG A 48 29.49 -25.53 10.72
CA ARG A 48 30.11 -24.90 11.88
C ARG A 48 29.31 -23.62 12.13
N ARG A 49 28.62 -23.52 13.27
CA ARG A 49 27.98 -22.26 13.67
C ARG A 49 29.07 -21.19 13.67
N SER A 50 28.83 -20.11 12.92
CA SER A 50 29.62 -18.89 13.03
C SER A 50 29.71 -18.53 14.51
N PRO A 51 30.88 -18.08 15.01
CA PRO A 51 30.96 -17.52 16.36
C PRO A 51 29.87 -16.47 16.52
N ASP A 52 29.21 -16.53 17.66
CA ASP A 52 28.07 -15.70 18.04
C ASP A 52 28.25 -14.26 17.57
N SER A 53 27.28 -13.79 16.77
CA SER A 53 27.16 -12.38 16.44
C SER A 53 27.25 -11.59 17.75
N PRO A 54 28.16 -10.61 17.88
CA PRO A 54 28.20 -9.78 19.08
C PRO A 54 26.82 -9.14 19.30
N PRO A 55 26.36 -8.96 20.55
CA PRO A 55 25.06 -8.37 20.83
C PRO A 55 24.95 -7.01 20.12
N PRO A 56 23.80 -6.66 19.52
CA PRO A 56 23.65 -5.44 18.73
C PRO A 56 23.54 -4.24 19.68
N SER A 57 24.65 -3.79 20.28
CA SER A 57 24.67 -2.64 21.17
C SER A 57 25.28 -1.38 20.57
N SER A 58 25.61 -1.37 19.27
CA SER A 58 26.12 -0.18 18.56
C SER A 58 25.26 0.28 17.38
N GLY A 59 24.07 -0.32 17.20
CA GLY A 59 23.13 0.05 16.13
C GLY A 59 22.12 1.12 16.55
N ILE A 60 21.39 1.65 15.56
CA ILE A 60 20.23 2.50 15.81
C ILE A 60 19.18 1.69 16.60
N GLN A 61 18.75 2.19 17.75
CA GLN A 61 17.72 1.55 18.56
C GLN A 61 16.42 2.33 18.49
N ILE A 62 15.29 1.66 18.23
CA ILE A 62 13.97 2.28 18.21
C ILE A 62 13.16 1.71 19.36
N LYS A 63 12.69 2.58 20.26
CA LYS A 63 11.75 2.23 21.32
C LYS A 63 10.39 2.81 20.96
N THR A 64 9.40 1.94 20.79
CA THR A 64 8.05 2.31 20.42
C THR A 64 7.06 1.83 21.48
N ASN A 65 6.17 2.71 21.90
CA ASN A 65 5.00 2.39 22.69
C ASN A 65 3.76 2.74 21.88
N SER A 66 2.85 1.79 21.70
CA SER A 66 1.61 2.00 20.97
C SER A 66 0.45 1.45 21.79
N VAL A 67 -0.63 2.23 21.84
CA VAL A 67 -1.89 1.84 22.46
C VAL A 67 -2.98 2.06 21.43
N SER A 68 -3.67 0.98 21.07
CA SER A 68 -4.88 1.02 20.26
C SER A 68 -6.05 0.56 21.10
N SER A 69 -7.16 1.29 21.04
CA SER A 69 -8.39 0.91 21.73
C SER A 69 -9.61 1.17 20.86
N ASN A 70 -10.64 0.35 21.08
CA ASN A 70 -11.96 0.69 20.62
C ASN A 70 -12.58 1.70 21.59
N ILE A 71 -12.83 2.92 21.10
CA ILE A 71 -13.43 3.98 21.91
C ILE A 71 -14.95 3.81 21.95
N PHE A 72 -15.54 3.36 20.84
CA PHE A 72 -16.97 3.11 20.73
C PHE A 72 -17.26 2.01 19.70
N THR A 73 -18.19 1.11 20.04
CA THR A 73 -18.76 0.13 19.12
C THR A 73 -20.25 0.02 19.34
N SER A 74 -21.00 0.07 18.24
CA SER A 74 -22.41 -0.31 18.15
C SER A 74 -22.62 -1.19 16.91
N PRO A 75 -23.80 -1.80 16.72
CA PRO A 75 -24.06 -2.65 15.55
C PRO A 75 -23.79 -1.96 14.21
N SER A 76 -23.92 -0.63 14.16
CA SER A 76 -23.80 0.14 12.93
C SER A 76 -22.61 1.09 12.90
N ASN A 77 -21.87 1.28 14.00
CA ASN A 77 -20.79 2.26 14.08
C ASN A 77 -19.62 1.74 14.90
N LYS A 78 -18.41 2.05 14.45
CA LYS A 78 -17.17 1.74 15.18
C LYS A 78 -16.26 2.97 15.18
N LEU A 79 -15.68 3.26 16.32
CA LEU A 79 -14.68 4.29 16.54
C LEU A 79 -13.47 3.65 17.22
N ASP A 80 -12.35 3.65 16.52
CA ASP A 80 -11.07 3.14 17.02
C ASP A 80 -10.09 4.31 17.17
N GLY A 81 -9.26 4.27 18.21
CA GLY A 81 -8.22 5.26 18.44
C GLY A 81 -6.87 4.57 18.64
N THR A 82 -5.83 5.12 18.03
CA THR A 82 -4.46 4.64 18.21
C THR A 82 -3.56 5.80 18.57
N VAL A 83 -2.69 5.61 19.56
CA VAL A 83 -1.62 6.56 19.89
C VAL A 83 -0.31 5.79 19.93
N THR A 84 0.69 6.31 19.23
CA THR A 84 2.03 5.73 19.18
C THR A 84 3.05 6.80 19.54
N GLN A 85 4.05 6.42 20.33
CA GLN A 85 5.22 7.24 20.62
C GLN A 85 6.46 6.40 20.33
N SER A 86 7.40 6.98 19.58
CA SER A 86 8.65 6.33 19.23
C SER A 86 9.84 7.23 19.55
N LYS A 87 10.88 6.66 20.15
CA LYS A 87 12.20 7.28 20.33
C LYS A 87 13.25 6.47 19.60
N THR A 88 13.97 7.12 18.70
CA THR A 88 15.11 6.54 17.98
C THR A 88 16.39 7.05 18.61
N TYR A 89 17.25 6.15 19.07
CA TYR A 89 18.56 6.45 19.64
C TYR A 89 19.64 6.12 18.62
N PHE A 90 20.51 7.09 18.36
CA PHE A 90 21.64 6.94 17.46
C PHE A 90 22.92 6.61 18.24
N PRO A 91 23.88 5.91 17.61
CA PRO A 91 25.14 5.54 18.26
C PRO A 91 25.99 6.74 18.72
N ASN A 92 25.77 7.92 18.14
CA ASN A 92 26.44 9.18 18.50
C ASN A 92 25.80 9.89 19.71
N GLY A 93 24.82 9.27 20.39
CA GLY A 93 24.12 9.84 21.54
C GLY A 93 22.97 10.80 21.19
N GLN A 94 22.75 11.09 19.91
CA GLN A 94 21.56 11.83 19.48
C GLN A 94 20.31 10.95 19.58
N PHE A 95 19.16 11.59 19.72
CA PHE A 95 17.88 10.91 19.65
C PHE A 95 16.86 11.72 18.86
N SER A 96 15.93 11.03 18.21
CA SER A 96 14.77 11.61 17.54
C SER A 96 13.51 11.08 18.19
N GLU A 97 12.57 11.98 18.47
CA GLU A 97 11.28 11.62 19.04
C GLU A 97 10.19 11.82 18.00
N SER A 98 9.24 10.90 17.98
CA SER A 98 8.03 11.02 17.17
C SER A 98 6.83 10.54 17.96
N SER A 99 5.70 11.19 17.74
CA SER A 99 4.42 10.77 18.26
C SER A 99 3.39 10.81 17.14
N SER A 100 2.48 9.85 17.15
CA SER A 100 1.34 9.84 16.25
C SER A 100 0.08 9.50 17.01
N GLY A 101 -1.03 10.04 16.51
CA GLY A 101 -2.36 9.71 16.99
C GLY A 101 -3.31 9.59 15.81
N SER A 102 -4.17 8.58 15.82
CA SER A 102 -5.26 8.44 14.86
C SER A 102 -6.59 8.19 15.55
N LEU A 103 -7.65 8.67 14.92
CA LEU A 103 -9.03 8.34 15.23
C LEU A 103 -9.68 7.87 13.93
N ASP A 104 -10.22 6.67 13.94
CA ASP A 104 -10.79 6.01 12.78
C ASP A 104 -12.25 5.67 13.06
N TRP A 105 -13.16 6.30 12.33
CA TRP A 105 -14.60 6.03 12.39
C TRP A 105 -15.06 5.31 11.13
N LYS A 106 -15.94 4.33 11.29
CA LYS A 106 -16.64 3.67 10.19
C LYS A 106 -18.03 3.23 10.59
N ASN A 107 -18.92 3.14 9.62
CA ASN A 107 -20.27 2.64 9.81
C ASN A 107 -20.59 1.42 8.91
N SER A 108 -21.72 0.76 9.20
CA SER A 108 -22.20 -0.40 8.45
C SER A 108 -22.71 -0.06 7.04
N LEU A 109 -22.95 1.23 6.76
CA LEU A 109 -23.34 1.72 5.43
C LEU A 109 -22.14 1.93 4.49
N GLY A 110 -20.93 1.57 4.93
CA GLY A 110 -19.71 1.71 4.14
C GLY A 110 -19.15 3.14 4.11
N VAL A 111 -19.60 4.02 5.00
CA VAL A 111 -19.03 5.36 5.19
C VAL A 111 -18.03 5.31 6.34
N GLY A 112 -16.89 5.96 6.18
CA GLY A 112 -15.90 6.11 7.23
C GLY A 112 -15.10 7.38 7.08
N GLY A 113 -14.43 7.77 8.15
CA GLY A 113 -13.54 8.92 8.16
C GLY A 113 -12.46 8.74 9.19
N SER A 114 -11.33 9.38 8.98
CA SER A 114 -10.22 9.33 9.91
C SER A 114 -9.57 10.68 10.08
N LEU A 115 -9.00 10.87 11.27
CA LEU A 115 -8.14 11.99 11.61
C LEU A 115 -6.83 11.41 12.11
N SER A 116 -5.71 11.89 11.62
CA SER A 116 -4.41 11.54 12.17
C SER A 116 -3.52 12.75 12.33
N ARG A 117 -2.64 12.71 13.33
CA ARG A 117 -1.57 13.68 13.50
C ARG A 117 -0.26 12.94 13.75
N ASP A 118 0.77 13.31 13.01
CA ASP A 118 2.12 12.75 13.11
C ASP A 118 3.09 13.89 13.40
N ILE A 119 3.76 13.83 14.54
CA ILE A 119 4.75 14.80 14.98
C ILE A 119 6.09 14.09 15.05
N THR A 120 7.08 14.61 14.35
CA THR A 120 8.48 14.24 14.52
C THR A 120 9.22 15.46 15.06
N THR A 121 9.61 15.40 16.34
CA THR A 121 10.20 16.53 17.07
C THR A 121 11.43 17.05 16.33
N GLY A 122 11.47 18.36 16.07
CA GLY A 122 12.56 19.00 15.34
C GLY A 122 12.54 18.83 13.82
N HIS A 123 11.57 18.09 13.27
CA HIS A 123 11.48 17.81 11.83
C HIS A 123 10.15 18.26 11.22
N SER A 124 9.02 17.72 11.66
CA SER A 124 7.72 17.93 11.01
C SER A 124 6.52 17.70 11.93
N ASP A 125 5.41 18.34 11.60
CA ASP A 125 4.08 18.12 12.19
C ASP A 125 3.08 18.03 11.04
N SER A 126 2.45 16.86 10.89
CA SER A 126 1.49 16.58 9.83
C SER A 126 0.13 16.26 10.43
N PHE A 127 -0.91 16.91 9.94
CA PHE A 127 -2.28 16.61 10.32
C PHE A 127 -3.09 16.22 9.09
N THR A 128 -3.68 15.03 9.11
CA THR A 128 -4.42 14.44 8.01
C THR A 128 -5.87 14.19 8.40
N LYS A 129 -6.78 14.49 7.48
CA LYS A 129 -8.19 14.12 7.56
C LYS A 129 -8.55 13.34 6.32
N SER A 130 -9.31 12.27 6.49
CA SER A 130 -9.79 11.46 5.38
C SER A 130 -11.26 11.13 5.54
N LEU A 131 -11.93 10.97 4.40
CA LEU A 131 -13.30 10.50 4.29
C LEU A 131 -13.33 9.42 3.21
N GLY A 132 -13.98 8.31 3.50
CA GLY A 132 -14.19 7.20 2.59
C GLY A 132 -15.66 6.83 2.52
N VAL A 133 -16.13 6.49 1.33
CA VAL A 133 -17.48 5.96 1.11
C VAL A 133 -17.41 4.77 0.17
N ASN A 134 -18.08 3.70 0.53
CA ASN A 134 -18.37 2.60 -0.36
C ASN A 134 -19.53 3.03 -1.27
N VAL A 135 -19.22 3.28 -2.53
CA VAL A 135 -20.18 3.75 -3.54
C VAL A 135 -21.00 2.58 -4.08
N PHE A 136 -20.40 1.39 -4.13
CA PHE A 136 -21.04 0.19 -4.63
C PHE A 136 -20.42 -1.05 -3.98
N ASN A 137 -21.24 -1.97 -3.51
CA ASN A 137 -20.79 -3.24 -2.97
C ASN A 137 -21.76 -4.36 -3.36
N ASN A 138 -21.23 -5.45 -3.91
CA ASN A 138 -21.93 -6.70 -4.11
C ASN A 138 -21.00 -7.88 -3.79
N ASP A 139 -21.51 -9.11 -3.89
CA ASP A 139 -20.77 -10.32 -3.50
C ASP A 139 -19.41 -10.45 -4.19
N ARG A 140 -19.25 -9.87 -5.39
CA ARG A 140 -18.04 -10.02 -6.21
C ARG A 140 -17.21 -8.76 -6.32
N ASN A 141 -17.77 -7.59 -6.08
CA ASN A 141 -17.16 -6.31 -6.43
C ASN A 141 -17.48 -5.23 -5.39
N SER A 142 -16.48 -4.42 -5.09
CA SER A 142 -16.66 -3.17 -4.34
C SER A 142 -16.05 -1.99 -5.09
N LEU A 143 -16.64 -0.82 -4.94
CA LEU A 143 -16.13 0.46 -5.38
C LEU A 143 -16.11 1.42 -4.21
N ASP A 144 -14.92 1.84 -3.83
CA ASP A 144 -14.68 2.77 -2.75
C ASP A 144 -14.20 4.10 -3.31
N ALA A 145 -14.78 5.19 -2.83
CA ALA A 145 -14.29 6.55 -3.05
C ALA A 145 -13.65 7.08 -1.78
N MET A 146 -12.49 7.71 -1.91
CA MET A 146 -11.76 8.30 -0.80
C MET A 146 -11.39 9.72 -1.14
N TYR A 147 -11.40 10.58 -0.12
CA TYR A 147 -10.88 11.93 -0.15
C TYR A 147 -10.01 12.13 1.09
N SER A 148 -8.85 12.74 0.94
CA SER A 148 -7.97 13.09 2.04
C SER A 148 -7.38 14.48 1.86
N GLN A 149 -7.12 15.13 2.98
CA GLN A 149 -6.40 16.39 3.06
C GLN A 149 -5.42 16.31 4.21
N SER A 150 -4.17 16.71 3.96
CA SER A 150 -3.13 16.80 4.98
C SER A 150 -2.44 18.16 4.93
N HIS A 151 -2.19 18.72 6.11
CA HIS A 151 -1.35 19.89 6.29
C HIS A 151 -0.06 19.44 6.96
N THR A 152 1.09 19.68 6.33
CA THR A 152 2.40 19.36 6.90
C THR A 152 3.19 20.64 7.10
N LYS A 153 3.63 20.88 8.34
CA LYS A 153 4.54 21.96 8.72
C LYS A 153 5.91 21.36 9.05
N LEU A 154 6.95 21.90 8.44
CA LEU A 154 8.34 21.54 8.71
C LEU A 154 8.94 22.52 9.72
N ASN A 155 9.97 22.08 10.44
CA ASN A 155 10.63 22.88 11.47
C ASN A 155 11.36 24.12 10.91
N ASN A 156 11.69 24.13 9.61
CA ASN A 156 12.25 25.30 8.92
C ASN A 156 11.21 26.39 8.59
N GLY A 157 9.97 26.26 9.06
CA GLY A 157 8.88 27.22 8.81
C GLY A 157 8.14 27.00 7.49
N PHE A 158 8.64 26.13 6.60
CA PHE A 158 7.91 25.75 5.39
C PHE A 158 6.71 24.87 5.76
N GLY A 159 5.57 25.13 5.15
CA GLY A 159 4.39 24.30 5.27
C GLY A 159 3.75 24.10 3.92
N PHE A 160 3.15 22.93 3.71
CA PHE A 160 2.45 22.62 2.48
C PHE A 160 1.18 21.82 2.79
N ASN A 161 0.14 22.08 2.00
CA ASN A 161 -1.06 21.27 1.98
C ASN A 161 -0.98 20.22 0.87
N ARG A 162 -1.53 19.06 1.15
CA ARG A 162 -1.80 18.01 0.17
C ARG A 162 -3.27 17.67 0.26
N GLU A 163 -3.93 17.57 -0.88
CA GLU A 163 -5.33 17.12 -0.94
C GLU A 163 -5.47 16.15 -2.09
N GLY A 164 -6.25 15.09 -1.92
CA GLY A 164 -6.36 14.07 -2.94
C GLY A 164 -7.67 13.33 -2.86
N GLY A 165 -8.10 12.84 -4.00
CA GLY A 165 -9.24 11.94 -4.11
C GLY A 165 -8.86 10.72 -4.94
N SER A 166 -9.43 9.57 -4.61
CA SER A 166 -9.22 8.34 -5.35
C SER A 166 -10.47 7.49 -5.39
N LEU A 167 -10.58 6.70 -6.45
CA LEU A 167 -11.53 5.61 -6.60
C LEU A 167 -10.74 4.30 -6.59
N LYS A 168 -11.28 3.29 -5.91
CA LYS A 168 -10.73 1.95 -5.87
C LYS A 168 -11.83 0.95 -6.14
N TRP A 169 -11.66 0.17 -7.19
CA TRP A 169 -12.45 -1.01 -7.45
C TRP A 169 -11.67 -2.25 -7.00
N THR A 170 -12.37 -3.18 -6.35
CA THR A 170 -11.83 -4.49 -6.01
C THR A 170 -12.83 -5.59 -6.32
N ASN A 171 -12.30 -6.76 -6.67
CA ASN A 171 -13.07 -7.95 -7.00
C ASN A 171 -12.67 -9.12 -6.11
N GLU A 172 -13.64 -9.99 -5.79
CA GLU A 172 -13.46 -11.19 -4.96
C GLU A 172 -12.37 -12.14 -5.51
N GLY A 173 -12.19 -12.20 -6.83
CA GLY A 173 -11.13 -12.97 -7.48
C GLY A 173 -9.71 -12.47 -7.19
N GLY A 174 -9.57 -11.33 -6.51
CA GLY A 174 -8.29 -10.73 -6.16
C GLY A 174 -7.77 -9.75 -7.21
N HIS A 175 -8.64 -9.25 -8.09
CA HIS A 175 -8.34 -8.15 -9.00
C HIS A 175 -8.67 -6.82 -8.35
N GLY A 176 -7.91 -5.79 -8.68
CA GLY A 176 -8.15 -4.44 -8.20
C GLY A 176 -7.61 -3.40 -9.14
N LEU A 177 -8.26 -2.26 -9.15
CA LEU A 177 -7.80 -1.07 -9.82
C LEU A 177 -8.09 0.15 -8.96
N SER A 178 -7.14 1.07 -8.87
CA SER A 178 -7.36 2.38 -8.27
C SER A 178 -6.87 3.47 -9.21
N ALA A 179 -7.54 4.61 -9.14
CA ALA A 179 -7.14 5.83 -9.82
C ALA A 179 -7.38 7.01 -8.89
N GLY A 180 -6.50 7.99 -8.94
CA GLY A 180 -6.60 9.15 -8.07
C GLY A 180 -5.89 10.37 -8.60
N VAL A 181 -6.21 11.51 -8.00
CA VAL A 181 -5.53 12.78 -8.25
C VAL A 181 -5.21 13.40 -6.90
N THR A 182 -3.96 13.82 -6.75
CA THR A 182 -3.47 14.54 -5.57
C THR A 182 -2.97 15.91 -6.02
N ARG A 183 -3.40 16.97 -5.34
CA ARG A 183 -2.80 18.31 -5.42
C ARG A 183 -1.84 18.50 -4.24
N PHE A 184 -0.64 18.95 -4.56
CA PHE A 184 0.38 19.42 -3.65
C PHE A 184 0.46 20.95 -3.78
N GLU A 185 0.10 21.66 -2.72
CA GLU A 185 0.12 23.12 -2.72
C GLU A 185 1.54 23.65 -2.97
N GLY A 186 1.63 24.65 -3.85
CA GLY A 186 2.92 25.23 -4.27
C GLY A 186 3.73 24.36 -5.24
N ILE A 187 3.37 23.09 -5.45
CA ILE A 187 4.09 22.18 -6.35
C ILE A 187 3.26 21.91 -7.61
N GLY A 188 2.10 21.27 -7.48
CA GLY A 188 1.32 20.86 -8.65
C GLY A 188 0.36 19.72 -8.37
N LYS A 189 -0.16 19.11 -9.42
CA LYS A 189 -1.11 18.00 -9.36
C LYS A 189 -0.47 16.75 -9.93
N GLN A 190 -0.67 15.62 -9.27
CA GLN A 190 -0.23 14.30 -9.72
C GLN A 190 -1.44 13.39 -9.87
N ALA A 191 -1.59 12.77 -11.02
CA ALA A 191 -2.51 11.66 -11.24
C ALA A 191 -1.79 10.34 -10.93
N SER A 192 -2.52 9.39 -10.37
CA SER A 192 -2.04 8.04 -10.13
C SER A 192 -3.04 7.01 -10.63
N ILE A 193 -2.52 5.88 -11.08
CA ILE A 193 -3.27 4.69 -11.40
C ILE A 193 -2.50 3.49 -10.85
N ALA A 194 -3.19 2.53 -10.25
CA ALA A 194 -2.57 1.28 -9.81
C ALA A 194 -3.53 0.13 -10.05
N GLY A 195 -3.00 -1.04 -10.36
CA GLY A 195 -3.76 -2.25 -10.57
C GLY A 195 -3.07 -3.44 -9.96
N ASN A 196 -3.86 -4.41 -9.53
CA ASN A 196 -3.38 -5.71 -9.10
C ASN A 196 -4.27 -6.80 -9.68
N THR A 197 -3.68 -7.97 -9.87
CA THR A 197 -4.38 -9.15 -10.36
C THR A 197 -3.84 -10.36 -9.65
N ASN A 198 -4.75 -11.23 -9.23
CA ASN A 198 -4.40 -12.58 -8.86
C ASN A 198 -4.08 -13.36 -10.13
N LEU A 199 -2.89 -13.95 -10.21
CA LEU A 199 -2.49 -14.81 -11.32
C LEU A 199 -2.81 -16.26 -11.03
N PHE A 200 -2.68 -16.67 -9.77
CA PHE A 200 -2.89 -18.06 -9.37
C PHE A 200 -3.19 -18.14 -7.88
N THR A 201 -4.24 -18.91 -7.55
CA THR A 201 -4.47 -19.42 -6.19
C THR A 201 -4.59 -20.93 -6.30
N SER A 202 -3.86 -21.67 -5.46
CA SER A 202 -4.01 -23.12 -5.37
C SER A 202 -5.39 -23.50 -4.79
N ASN A 203 -5.90 -24.68 -5.12
CA ASN A 203 -7.22 -25.14 -4.65
C ASN A 203 -7.33 -25.20 -3.12
N ASP A 204 -6.21 -25.41 -2.42
CA ASP A 204 -6.14 -25.43 -0.96
C ASP A 204 -5.87 -24.05 -0.34
N GLY A 205 -5.76 -23.00 -1.16
CA GLY A 205 -5.50 -21.62 -0.74
C GLY A 205 -4.09 -21.35 -0.21
N ASN A 206 -3.22 -22.38 -0.15
CA ASN A 206 -1.91 -22.26 0.48
C ASN A 206 -0.90 -21.51 -0.37
N THR A 207 -1.05 -21.50 -1.70
CA THR A 207 -0.15 -20.82 -2.62
C THR A 207 -0.90 -19.74 -3.37
N ARG A 208 -0.35 -18.53 -3.36
CA ARG A 208 -0.89 -17.40 -4.10
C ARG A 208 0.21 -16.70 -4.88
N LEU A 209 -0.09 -16.33 -6.12
CA LEU A 209 0.76 -15.50 -6.96
C LEU A 209 -0.05 -14.31 -7.46
N ASP A 210 0.44 -13.12 -7.18
CA ASP A 210 -0.15 -11.85 -7.58
C ASP A 210 0.81 -11.08 -8.50
N ALA A 211 0.24 -10.32 -9.42
CA ALA A 211 0.94 -9.27 -10.15
C ALA A 211 0.34 -7.92 -9.80
N PHE A 212 1.18 -6.90 -9.78
CA PHE A 212 0.75 -5.53 -9.54
C PHE A 212 1.55 -4.57 -10.40
N GLY A 213 0.95 -3.41 -10.65
CA GLY A 213 1.61 -2.30 -11.29
C GLY A 213 0.97 -0.99 -10.92
N SER A 214 1.73 0.09 -11.04
CA SER A 214 1.26 1.44 -10.81
C SER A 214 1.97 2.43 -11.71
N GLY A 215 1.34 3.57 -11.91
CA GLY A 215 1.87 4.67 -12.67
C GLY A 215 1.43 5.99 -12.04
N THR A 216 2.34 6.96 -12.04
CA THR A 216 2.02 8.34 -11.68
C THR A 216 2.41 9.28 -12.81
N LYS A 217 1.70 10.39 -12.93
CA LYS A 217 2.04 11.48 -13.83
C LYS A 217 1.75 12.81 -13.18
N TRP A 218 2.73 13.70 -13.19
CA TRP A 218 2.52 15.11 -12.86
C TRP A 218 1.77 15.80 -14.00
N LEU A 219 0.59 16.33 -13.67
CA LEU A 219 -0.31 17.01 -14.59
C LEU A 219 0.08 18.47 -14.81
N ASN A 220 0.75 19.08 -13.84
CA ASN A 220 1.29 20.44 -13.89
C ASN A 220 2.33 20.65 -12.77
N GLY A 221 2.97 21.82 -12.77
CA GLY A 221 3.97 22.20 -11.78
C GLY A 221 5.40 22.03 -12.29
N PRO A 222 6.42 22.16 -11.43
CA PRO A 222 7.82 22.06 -11.82
C PRO A 222 8.20 20.65 -12.33
N PHE A 223 7.38 19.65 -12.00
CA PHE A 223 7.54 18.27 -12.44
C PHE A 223 6.59 17.90 -13.59
N GLU A 224 5.94 18.86 -14.25
CA GLU A 224 4.96 18.58 -15.31
C GLU A 224 5.47 17.58 -16.35
N ASN A 225 4.60 16.63 -16.71
CA ASN A 225 4.87 15.52 -17.63
C ASN A 225 5.90 14.49 -17.16
N GLN A 226 6.48 14.61 -15.96
CA GLN A 226 7.22 13.53 -15.35
C GLN A 226 6.29 12.36 -15.01
N ARG A 227 6.75 11.16 -15.33
CA ARG A 227 6.01 9.91 -15.15
C ARG A 227 6.88 8.91 -14.43
N GLU A 228 6.26 8.15 -13.54
CA GLU A 228 6.89 7.03 -12.86
C GLU A 228 6.01 5.81 -13.04
N PHE A 229 6.63 4.66 -13.24
CA PHE A 229 5.93 3.39 -13.38
C PHE A 229 6.62 2.35 -12.51
N ASN A 230 5.80 1.50 -11.91
CA ASN A 230 6.25 0.37 -11.13
C ASN A 230 5.46 -0.87 -11.54
N PHE A 231 6.11 -2.01 -11.53
CA PHE A 231 5.48 -3.30 -11.71
C PHE A 231 6.21 -4.33 -10.85
N GLY A 232 5.49 -5.37 -10.45
CA GLY A 232 6.06 -6.42 -9.64
C GLY A 232 5.14 -7.63 -9.54
N PHE A 233 5.71 -8.67 -8.95
CA PHE A 233 5.03 -9.92 -8.64
C PHE A 233 5.23 -10.22 -7.16
N GLY A 234 4.21 -10.75 -6.51
CA GLY A 234 4.24 -11.18 -5.12
C GLY A 234 3.76 -12.61 -5.03
N GLY A 235 4.48 -13.45 -4.28
CA GLY A 235 4.10 -14.83 -4.03
C GLY A 235 4.07 -15.12 -2.55
N SER A 236 3.07 -15.89 -2.10
CA SER A 236 3.04 -16.43 -0.74
C SER A 236 2.78 -17.93 -0.78
N HIS A 237 3.41 -18.65 0.15
CA HIS A 237 3.16 -20.06 0.37
C HIS A 237 3.12 -20.34 1.87
N ALA A 238 2.01 -20.91 2.33
CA ALA A 238 1.86 -21.37 3.70
C ALA A 238 2.20 -22.86 3.78
N PHE A 239 3.27 -23.18 4.52
CA PHE A 239 3.57 -24.57 4.89
C PHE A 239 2.63 -24.98 6.01
N LYS A 240 1.78 -25.99 5.76
CA LYS A 240 1.02 -26.64 6.83
C LYS A 240 1.99 -27.47 7.67
N GLY A 241 2.13 -27.13 8.95
CA GLY A 241 2.80 -27.93 9.98
C GLY A 241 1.79 -28.73 10.78
#